data_AF-A0A7S1H3W2-F1
#
_entry.id   AF-A0A7S1H3W2-F1
#
_cell.length_a   1.000
_cell.length_b   1.000
_cell.length_c   1.000
_cell.angle_alpha   90.00
_cell.angle_beta   90.00
_cell.angle_gamma   90.00
#
_symmetry.space_group_name_H-M   'P 1'
#
loop_
_entity.id
_entity.type
_entity.pdbx_description
1 polymer ?
#
loop_
_entity_poly.entity_id
_entity_poly.type
_entity_poly.pdbx_seq_one_letter_code
_entity_poly.pdbx_strand_id
1 'polypeptide(L)'
;EERSTIRVLWNNDLVENGQKKRGSVKGHKNKKENTMLTREMTSSDSGEYVPMLAFECQGVEPFLFHPMEFLVTEDDGKKHEKIDVSSGEWEKYDWATGNVAIRKIESKFL
;
A
#
# COMPACT_ATOMS: atom_id res chain seq x y z
N GLU A 1 -18.28 -21.22 16.47
CA GLU A 1 -16.88 -21.21 16.03
C GLU A 1 -16.58 -19.82 15.49
N GLU A 2 -15.59 -19.14 16.07
CA GLU A 2 -15.10 -17.87 15.54
C GLU A 2 -14.20 -18.18 14.35
N ARG A 3 -14.53 -17.65 13.17
CA ARG A 3 -13.76 -17.90 11.95
C ARG A 3 -12.61 -16.92 11.85
N SER A 4 -11.41 -17.41 11.57
CA SER A 4 -10.29 -16.53 11.27
C SER A 4 -10.57 -15.74 9.98
N THR A 5 -10.30 -14.43 10.00
CA THR A 5 -10.53 -13.54 8.85
C THR A 5 -9.38 -12.56 8.64
N ILE A 6 -9.17 -12.16 7.39
CA ILE A 6 -8.34 -11.03 6.99
C ILE A 6 -9.20 -10.11 6.14
N ARG A 7 -9.24 -8.83 6.49
CA ARG A 7 -9.91 -7.79 5.69
C ARG A 7 -8.91 -6.72 5.28
N VAL A 8 -8.90 -6.37 4.00
CA VAL A 8 -8.15 -5.21 3.50
C VAL A 8 -8.85 -3.94 3.97
N LEU A 9 -8.09 -3.04 4.58
CA LEU A 9 -8.55 -1.71 4.99
C LEU A 9 -8.23 -0.71 3.89
N TRP A 10 -9.25 0.04 3.47
CA TRP A 10 -9.07 1.15 2.54
C TRP A 10 -8.84 2.46 3.30
N ASN A 11 -8.36 3.49 2.62
CA ASN A 11 -8.05 4.78 3.24
C ASN A 11 -9.21 5.35 4.08
N ASN A 12 -10.45 5.19 3.64
CA ASN A 12 -11.62 5.64 4.41
C ASN A 12 -11.80 4.85 5.72
N ASP A 13 -11.54 3.54 5.72
CA ASP A 13 -11.61 2.68 6.91
C ASP A 13 -10.54 3.08 7.95
N LEU A 14 -9.36 3.49 7.48
CA LEU A 14 -8.27 3.96 8.36
C LEU A 14 -8.59 5.32 9.01
N VAL A 15 -9.24 6.23 8.27
CA VAL A 15 -9.61 7.56 8.76
C VAL A 15 -10.73 7.47 9.81
N GLU A 16 -11.77 6.67 9.57
CA GLU A 16 -12.89 6.50 10.50
C GLU A 16 -12.47 5.83 11.82
N ASN A 17 -11.61 4.82 11.75
CA ASN A 17 -11.07 4.16 12.94
C ASN A 17 -10.12 5.07 13.73
N GLY A 18 -9.41 5.98 13.07
CA GLY A 18 -8.62 7.03 13.73
C GLY A 18 -9.49 8.08 14.44
N GLN A 19 -10.71 8.35 13.96
CA GLN A 19 -11.61 9.35 14.56
C GLN A 19 -12.41 8.80 15.76
N LYS A 20 -12.80 7.52 15.76
CA LYS A 20 -13.56 6.91 16.87
C LYS A 20 -12.82 6.86 18.21
N LYS A 21 -11.49 7.04 18.22
CA LYS A 21 -10.67 7.12 19.44
C LYS A 21 -10.57 8.53 20.06
N ARG A 22 -11.22 9.55 19.49
CA ARG A 22 -11.20 10.93 20.01
C ARG A 22 -12.25 11.19 21.09
N GLY A 23 -12.44 10.23 22.01
CA GLY A 23 -13.13 10.45 23.28
C GLY A 23 -12.16 11.05 24.29
N SER A 24 -12.44 12.27 24.76
CA SER A 24 -11.61 13.08 25.67
C SER A 24 -11.00 12.30 26.84
N VAL A 25 -9.69 12.04 26.79
CA VAL A 25 -8.88 11.71 27.96
C VAL A 25 -7.76 12.75 28.08
N LYS A 26 -7.86 13.61 29.10
CA LYS A 26 -6.78 14.52 29.51
C LYS A 26 -5.68 13.70 30.19
N GLY A 27 -4.59 13.40 29.49
CA GLY A 27 -3.44 12.70 30.04
C GLY A 27 -2.21 12.76 29.14
N HIS A 28 -1.07 13.15 29.71
CA HIS A 28 0.21 13.32 29.06
C HIS A 28 0.79 12.07 28.38
N LYS A 29 1.67 12.34 27.39
CA LYS A 29 2.75 11.53 26.79
C LYS A 29 2.44 10.91 25.41
N ASN A 30 3.11 11.51 24.41
CA ASN A 30 3.61 10.95 23.16
C ASN A 30 3.38 9.44 22.97
N LYS A 31 2.23 9.09 22.40
CA LYS A 31 2.10 7.87 21.62
C LYS A 31 1.75 8.37 20.22
N LYS A 32 2.72 8.37 19.31
CA LYS A 32 2.41 8.39 17.88
C LYS A 32 1.59 7.13 17.66
N GLU A 33 0.27 7.22 17.74
CA GLU A 33 -0.59 6.21 17.13
C GLU A 33 -0.21 6.23 15.65
N ASN A 34 0.59 5.23 15.27
CA ASN A 34 1.10 5.06 13.93
C ASN A 34 -0.06 4.58 13.07
N THR A 35 -1.04 5.44 12.85
CA THR A 35 -2.04 5.24 11.80
C THR A 35 -1.26 5.42 10.51
N MET A 36 -0.57 4.36 10.07
CA MET A 36 0.09 4.32 8.78
C MET A 36 -1.01 4.44 7.75
N LEU A 37 -1.19 5.67 7.25
CA LEU A 37 -2.10 5.92 6.15
C LEU A 37 -1.49 5.24 4.93
N THR A 38 -2.21 4.24 4.42
CA THR A 38 -1.84 3.62 3.15
C THR A 38 -1.90 4.67 2.05
N ARG A 39 -0.98 4.59 1.10
CA ARG A 39 -0.96 5.51 -0.04
C ARG A 39 -0.39 4.84 -1.28
N GLU A 40 -0.64 5.50 -2.40
CA GLU A 40 -0.02 5.16 -3.68
C GLU A 40 1.50 5.42 -3.61
N MET A 41 2.24 4.56 -4.31
CA MET A 41 3.67 4.73 -4.52
C MET A 41 3.91 5.72 -5.67
N THR A 42 4.87 6.60 -5.48
CA THR A 42 5.24 7.63 -6.45
C THR A 42 6.71 7.48 -6.86
N SER A 43 7.15 8.17 -7.91
CA SER A 43 8.56 8.20 -8.33
C SER A 43 9.51 8.68 -7.23
N SER A 44 9.04 9.55 -6.33
CA SER A 44 9.82 10.06 -5.19
C SER A 44 10.13 8.99 -4.13
N ASP A 45 9.45 7.84 -4.18
CA ASP A 45 9.61 6.75 -3.21
C ASP A 45 10.63 5.70 -3.63
N SER A 46 11.32 5.93 -4.75
CA SER A 46 12.30 4.98 -5.29
C SER A 46 13.38 4.65 -4.25
N GLY A 47 13.51 3.36 -3.93
CA GLY A 47 14.45 2.85 -2.93
C GLY A 47 13.91 2.78 -1.50
N GLU A 48 12.68 3.24 -1.25
CA GLU A 48 12.06 3.27 0.07
C GLU A 48 10.83 2.36 0.14
N TYR A 49 10.52 1.84 1.34
CA TYR A 49 9.29 1.09 1.56
C TYR A 49 8.10 2.04 1.80
N VAL A 50 7.04 1.86 1.02
CA VAL A 50 5.78 2.62 1.16
C VAL A 50 4.67 1.72 1.72
N PRO A 51 3.92 2.16 2.75
CA PRO A 51 2.74 1.44 3.20
C PRO A 51 1.64 1.57 2.14
N MET A 52 1.42 0.51 1.35
CA MET A 52 0.38 0.47 0.31
C MET A 52 -0.91 -0.22 0.76
N LEU A 53 -0.81 -1.19 1.67
CA LEU A 53 -1.93 -2.01 2.13
C LEU A 53 -1.93 -2.10 3.66
N ALA A 54 -3.12 -2.17 4.23
CA ALA A 54 -3.34 -2.42 5.64
C ALA A 54 -4.39 -3.52 5.79
N PHE A 55 -4.21 -4.37 6.80
CA PHE A 55 -5.07 -5.52 7.05
C PHE A 55 -5.62 -5.45 8.47
N GLU A 56 -6.92 -5.72 8.60
CA GLU A 56 -7.54 -6.12 9.86
C GLU A 56 -7.47 -7.65 9.94
N CYS A 57 -6.71 -8.15 10.92
CA CYS A 57 -6.41 -9.56 11.09
C CYS A 57 -7.15 -10.10 12.33
N GLN A 58 -7.92 -11.17 12.16
CA GLN A 58 -8.58 -11.89 13.25
C GLN A 58 -8.18 -13.36 13.20
N GLY A 59 -7.29 -13.80 14.09
CA GLY A 59 -6.89 -15.21 14.21
C GLY A 59 -6.09 -15.77 13.02
N VAL A 60 -5.57 -14.91 12.13
CA VAL A 60 -4.66 -15.25 11.03
C VAL A 60 -3.85 -14.01 10.64
N GLU A 61 -2.57 -14.18 10.34
CA GLU A 61 -1.66 -13.11 9.93
C GLU A 61 -1.08 -13.40 8.55
N PRO A 62 -0.95 -12.38 7.67
CA PRO A 62 -0.30 -12.58 6.38
C PRO A 62 1.22 -12.74 6.58
N PHE A 63 1.80 -13.71 5.87
CA PHE A 63 3.24 -14.01 5.99
C PHE A 63 4.02 -13.78 4.69
N LEU A 64 3.33 -13.71 3.55
CA LEU A 64 3.94 -13.51 2.24
C LEU A 64 2.98 -12.76 1.31
N PHE A 65 3.52 -11.86 0.49
CA PHE A 65 2.79 -11.13 -0.54
C PHE A 65 3.36 -11.51 -1.91
N HIS A 66 2.47 -11.90 -2.83
CA HIS A 66 2.81 -12.15 -4.22
C HIS A 66 2.22 -11.01 -5.06
N PRO A 67 3.06 -10.10 -5.59
CA PRO A 67 2.57 -9.06 -6.49
C PRO A 67 1.98 -9.72 -7.75
N MET A 68 0.80 -9.24 -8.16
CA MET A 68 0.12 -9.68 -9.38
C MET A 68 -0.05 -8.49 -10.32
N GLU A 69 -1.30 -8.09 -10.56
CA GLU A 69 -1.66 -6.99 -11.44
C GLU A 69 -1.61 -5.63 -10.72
N PHE A 70 -1.00 -4.65 -11.36
CA PHE A 70 -0.97 -3.26 -10.87
C PHE A 70 -1.52 -2.27 -11.90
N LEU A 71 -1.91 -1.10 -11.41
CA LEU A 71 -2.19 0.08 -12.20
C LEU A 71 -0.96 1.00 -12.12
N VAL A 72 -0.45 1.42 -13.28
CA VAL A 72 0.62 2.43 -13.36
C VAL A 72 0.10 3.64 -14.10
N THR A 73 0.37 4.82 -13.54
CA THR A 73 0.08 6.10 -14.18
C THR A 73 1.41 6.81 -14.44
N GLU A 74 1.68 7.12 -15.71
CA GLU A 74 2.82 7.94 -16.12
C GLU A 74 2.60 9.41 -15.72
N ASP A 75 3.66 10.20 -15.71
CA ASP A 75 3.62 11.64 -15.36
C ASP A 75 2.73 12.45 -16.32
N ASP A 76 2.55 11.99 -17.57
CA ASP A 76 1.67 12.59 -18.58
C ASP A 76 0.19 12.19 -18.42
N GLY A 77 -0.13 11.34 -17.44
CA GLY A 77 -1.46 10.83 -17.14
C GLY A 77 -1.86 9.55 -17.90
N LYS A 78 -0.98 8.99 -18.73
CA LYS A 78 -1.22 7.73 -19.42
C LYS A 78 -1.26 6.57 -18.41
N LYS A 79 -2.29 5.72 -18.53
CA LYS A 79 -2.54 4.60 -17.62
C LYS A 79 -2.21 3.27 -18.28
N HIS A 80 -1.51 2.41 -17.54
CA HIS A 80 -1.29 1.00 -17.88
C HIS A 80 -2.03 0.16 -16.86
N GLU A 81 -3.12 -0.45 -17.29
CA GLU A 81 -3.95 -1.32 -16.47
C GLU A 81 -3.46 -2.76 -16.56
N LYS A 82 -3.60 -3.51 -15.46
CA LYS A 82 -3.31 -4.95 -15.38
C LYS A 82 -1.88 -5.30 -15.80
N ILE A 83 -0.91 -4.47 -15.39
CA ILE A 83 0.49 -4.80 -15.64
C ILE A 83 0.91 -5.93 -14.70
N ASP A 84 1.54 -6.96 -15.24
CA ASP A 84 2.08 -8.07 -14.46
C ASP A 84 3.48 -7.71 -13.97
N VAL A 85 3.66 -7.74 -12.65
CA VAL A 85 4.94 -7.55 -11.96
C VAL A 85 5.29 -8.75 -11.07
N SER A 86 4.71 -9.91 -11.34
CA SER A 86 4.97 -11.15 -10.59
C SER A 86 6.44 -11.58 -10.61
N SER A 87 7.19 -11.19 -11.64
CA SER A 87 8.65 -11.40 -11.76
C SER A 87 9.49 -10.39 -10.94
N GLY A 88 8.84 -9.37 -10.37
CA GLY A 88 9.49 -8.25 -9.68
C GLY A 88 9.88 -7.08 -10.60
N GLU A 89 9.67 -7.19 -11.92
CA GLU A 89 10.01 -6.16 -12.91
C GLU A 89 8.96 -6.03 -14.00
N TRP A 90 8.78 -4.80 -14.49
CA TRP A 90 7.96 -4.48 -15.66
C TRP A 90 8.55 -3.28 -16.40
N GLU A 91 8.50 -3.29 -17.72
CA GLU A 91 9.05 -2.22 -18.54
C GLU A 91 8.20 -1.98 -19.78
N LYS A 92 8.04 -0.72 -20.13
CA LYS A 92 7.38 -0.27 -21.35
C LYS A 92 8.19 0.85 -22.00
N TYR A 93 8.40 0.73 -23.30
CA TYR A 93 8.98 1.80 -24.10
C TYR A 93 7.93 2.44 -25.00
N ASP A 94 7.96 3.76 -25.05
CA ASP A 94 7.22 4.61 -25.97
C ASP A 94 8.22 5.56 -26.67
N TRP A 95 8.07 5.75 -27.98
CA TRP A 95 8.95 6.60 -28.76
C TRP A 95 8.77 8.09 -28.44
N ALA A 96 7.59 8.49 -27.93
CA ALA A 96 7.26 9.87 -27.61
C ALA A 96 7.67 10.25 -26.17
N THR A 97 7.42 9.37 -25.20
CA THR A 97 7.65 9.64 -23.76
C THR A 97 8.90 8.96 -23.20
N GLY A 98 9.49 8.01 -23.93
CA GLY A 98 10.69 7.28 -23.50
C GLY A 98 10.36 5.98 -22.77
N ASN A 99 11.19 5.61 -21.80
CA ASN A 99 11.10 4.34 -21.09
C ASN A 99 10.44 4.54 -19.71
N VAL A 100 9.50 3.66 -19.39
CA VAL A 100 8.85 3.57 -18.08
C VAL A 100 9.09 2.17 -17.54
N ALA A 101 9.64 2.07 -16.34
CA ALA A 101 9.98 0.78 -15.75
C ALA A 101 9.75 0.77 -14.25
N ILE A 102 9.30 -0.39 -13.78
CA ILE A 102 9.32 -0.78 -12.37
C ILE A 102 10.32 -1.91 -12.25
N ARG A 103 11.24 -1.81 -11.29
CA ARG A 103 12.30 -2.80 -11.10
C ARG A 103 12.42 -3.17 -9.64
N LYS A 104 12.79 -4.42 -9.37
CA LYS A 104 13.10 -4.94 -8.04
C LYS A 104 12.00 -4.63 -7.01
N ILE A 105 10.76 -4.97 -7.34
CA ILE A 105 9.68 -4.87 -6.35
C ILE A 105 9.98 -5.77 -5.16
N GLU A 106 9.94 -5.18 -3.97
CA GLU A 106 10.06 -5.87 -2.70
C GLU A 106 8.88 -5.53 -1.80
N SER A 107 8.51 -6.48 -0.94
CA SER A 107 7.43 -6.30 0.02
C SER A 107 7.80 -6.89 1.37
N LYS A 108 7.33 -6.26 2.45
CA LYS A 108 7.41 -6.80 3.80
C LYS A 108 6.17 -6.43 4.59
N PHE A 109 5.78 -7.30 5.51
CA PHE A 109 4.84 -6.96 6.57
C PHE A 109 5.60 -6.32 7.74
N LEU A 110 4.93 -5.41 8.45
CA LEU A 110 5.46 -4.68 9.61
C LEU A 110 4.94 -5.28 10.91
#